data_AF-A0A843KRZ8-F1
#
_entry.id   AF-A0A843KRZ8-F1
#
_cell.length_a   1.000
_cell.length_b   1.000
_cell.length_c   1.000
_cell.angle_alpha   90.00
_cell.angle_beta   90.00
_cell.angle_gamma   90.00
#
_symmetry.space_group_name_H-M   'P 1'
#
loop_
_entity.id
_entity.type
_entity.pdbx_description
1 polymer ?
#
loop_
_entity_poly.entity_id
_entity_poly.type
_entity_poly.pdbx_seq_one_letter_code
_entity_poly.pdbx_strand_id
1 'polypeptide(L)'
;MRPTLKSELEYAIWKITGLSIPYNDHIIPALSQEISRKTGEDPGEVSMRLTAQIKEIIWEDIQSQYRNRASCETPVQSPLD
;
A
#
# COMPACT_ATOMS: atom_id res chain seq x y z
N MET A 1 13.51 3.44 10.04
CA MET A 1 12.60 4.54 9.59
C MET A 1 11.20 3.97 9.57
N ARG A 2 10.19 4.61 10.18
CA ARG A 2 8.79 4.24 9.96
C ARG A 2 8.44 4.68 8.54
N PRO A 3 7.89 3.82 7.66
CA PRO A 3 7.34 4.29 6.40
C PRO A 3 6.25 5.31 6.73
N THR A 4 6.31 6.48 6.08
CA THR A 4 5.25 7.47 6.21
C THR A 4 4.07 7.00 5.36
N LEU A 5 2.83 7.25 5.80
CA LEU A 5 1.59 6.89 5.09
C LEU A 5 1.63 7.25 3.59
N LYS A 6 2.32 8.37 3.28
CA LYS A 6 2.60 8.83 1.92
C LYS A 6 3.39 7.84 1.07
N SER A 7 4.45 7.25 1.62
CA SER A 7 5.30 6.27 0.92
C SER A 7 4.57 4.95 0.68
N GLU A 8 3.70 4.53 1.61
CA GLU A 8 2.87 3.34 1.46
C GLU A 8 1.80 3.55 0.37
N LEU A 9 1.24 4.75 0.30
CA LEU A 9 0.34 5.17 -0.79
C LEU A 9 1.04 5.18 -2.14
N GLU A 10 2.23 5.76 -2.24
CA GLU A 10 3.05 5.78 -3.46
C GLU A 10 3.38 4.35 -3.91
N TYR A 11 3.73 3.46 -2.97
CA TYR A 11 3.98 2.06 -3.24
C TYR A 11 2.73 1.32 -3.72
N ALA A 12 1.58 1.54 -3.09
CA ALA A 12 0.33 0.93 -3.52
C ALA A 12 -0.08 1.40 -4.93
N ILE A 13 0.07 2.69 -5.24
CA ILE A 13 -0.18 3.22 -6.58
C ILE A 13 0.75 2.59 -7.60
N TRP A 14 2.05 2.47 -7.28
CA TRP A 14 3.01 1.80 -8.15
C TRP A 14 2.65 0.33 -8.38
N LYS A 15 2.20 -0.38 -7.34
CA LYS A 15 1.77 -1.79 -7.46
C LYS A 15 0.55 -1.96 -8.36
N ILE A 16 -0.39 -1.02 -8.34
CA ILE A 16 -1.63 -1.09 -9.13
C ILE A 16 -1.39 -0.64 -10.58
N THR A 17 -0.67 0.46 -10.77
CA THR A 17 -0.53 1.13 -12.07
C THR A 17 0.78 0.82 -12.80
N GLY A 18 1.78 0.32 -12.08
CA GLY A 18 3.16 0.21 -12.57
C GLY A 18 3.91 1.54 -12.64
N LEU A 19 3.25 2.66 -12.32
CA LEU A 19 3.82 4.01 -12.44
C LEU A 19 4.31 4.51 -11.08
N SER A 20 5.56 4.94 -11.02
CA SER A 20 6.12 5.58 -9.84
C SER A 20 5.78 7.07 -9.89
N ILE A 21 4.65 7.44 -9.30
CA ILE A 21 4.15 8.82 -9.25
C ILE A 21 4.10 9.26 -7.79
N PRO A 22 4.59 10.47 -7.44
CA PRO A 22 4.47 10.99 -6.09
C PRO A 22 2.99 11.14 -5.69
N TYR A 23 2.64 10.71 -4.48
CA TYR A 23 1.24 10.75 -4.04
C TYR A 23 0.77 12.21 -3.92
N ASN A 24 -0.40 12.46 -4.50
CA ASN A 24 -1.18 13.69 -4.38
C ASN A 24 -2.64 13.29 -4.22
N ASP A 25 -3.44 14.06 -3.47
CA ASP A 25 -4.86 13.79 -3.23
C ASP A 25 -5.69 13.75 -4.52
N HIS A 26 -5.17 14.32 -5.62
CA HIS A 26 -5.79 14.29 -6.94
C HIS A 26 -5.48 13.02 -7.76
N ILE A 27 -4.56 12.16 -7.33
CA ILE A 27 -4.18 10.96 -8.10
C ILE A 27 -5.29 9.93 -8.12
N ILE A 28 -5.94 9.64 -6.99
CA ILE A 28 -6.99 8.62 -6.94
C ILE A 28 -8.19 9.01 -7.82
N PRO A 29 -8.71 10.25 -7.77
CA PRO A 29 -9.74 10.69 -8.70
C PRO A 29 -9.29 10.65 -10.17
N ALA A 30 -8.05 11.07 -10.48
CA ALA A 30 -7.55 11.08 -11.84
C ALA A 30 -7.41 9.67 -12.43
N LEU A 31 -6.84 8.73 -11.67
CA LEU A 31 -6.75 7.32 -12.06
C LEU A 31 -8.12 6.69 -12.22
N SER A 32 -9.05 6.99 -11.32
CA SER A 32 -10.41 6.47 -11.38
C SER A 32 -11.14 6.96 -12.62
N GLN A 33 -10.99 8.23 -12.99
CA GLN A 33 -11.52 8.78 -14.23
C GLN A 33 -10.87 8.15 -15.46
N GLU A 34 -9.55 7.92 -15.45
CA GLU A 34 -8.87 7.32 -16.60
C GLU A 34 -9.31 5.86 -16.82
N ILE A 35 -9.41 5.08 -15.74
CA ILE A 35 -9.89 3.70 -15.79
C ILE A 35 -11.35 3.65 -16.20
N SER A 36 -12.21 4.49 -15.60
CA SER A 36 -13.62 4.63 -16.00
C SER A 36 -13.76 4.94 -17.50
N ARG A 37 -12.94 5.85 -18.05
CA ARG A 37 -12.92 6.14 -19.50
C ARG A 37 -12.51 4.95 -20.36
N LYS A 38 -11.61 4.08 -19.87
CA LYS A 38 -11.13 2.90 -20.60
C LYS A 38 -12.12 1.74 -20.53
N THR A 39 -12.75 1.52 -19.39
CA THR A 39 -13.66 0.38 -19.17
C THR A 39 -15.13 0.71 -19.44
N GLY A 40 -15.50 1.99 -19.43
CA GLY A 40 -16.90 2.44 -19.49
C GLY A 40 -17.66 2.27 -18.18
N GLU A 41 -16.98 1.98 -17.07
CA GLU A 41 -17.55 1.80 -15.73
C GLU A 41 -17.81 3.15 -15.04
N ASP A 42 -18.66 3.17 -14.02
CA ASP A 42 -18.92 4.38 -13.23
C ASP A 42 -17.65 4.82 -12.48
N PRO A 43 -17.23 6.10 -12.58
CA PRO A 43 -16.01 6.59 -11.94
C PRO A 43 -16.06 6.53 -10.41
N GLY A 44 -17.25 6.58 -9.81
CA GLY A 44 -17.44 6.40 -8.38
C GLY A 44 -17.18 4.97 -7.94
N GLU A 45 -17.71 3.99 -8.68
CA GLU A 45 -17.48 2.56 -8.42
C GLU A 45 -16.00 2.19 -8.61
N VAL A 46 -15.37 2.69 -9.68
CA VAL A 46 -13.93 2.51 -9.92
C VAL A 46 -13.13 3.12 -8.78
N SER A 47 -13.47 4.32 -8.30
CA SER A 47 -12.78 4.98 -7.18
C SER A 47 -12.89 4.20 -5.87
N MET A 48 -14.07 3.66 -5.56
CA MET A 48 -14.26 2.79 -4.38
C MET A 48 -13.39 1.54 -4.48
N ARG A 49 -13.37 0.89 -5.63
CA ARG A 49 -12.55 -0.32 -5.87
C ARG A 49 -11.05 -0.04 -5.79
N LEU A 50 -10.61 1.10 -6.33
CA LEU A 50 -9.21 1.54 -6.27
C LEU A 50 -8.79 1.83 -4.84
N THR A 51 -9.65 2.52 -4.08
CA THR A 51 -9.42 2.80 -2.66
C THR A 51 -9.36 1.53 -1.82
N ALA A 52 -10.23 0.55 -2.11
CA ALA A 52 -10.22 -0.75 -1.44
C ALA A 52 -8.91 -1.51 -1.69
N GLN A 53 -8.44 -1.59 -2.94
CA GLN A 53 -7.16 -2.22 -3.29
C GLN A 53 -5.97 -1.55 -2.62
N ILE A 54 -5.94 -0.22 -2.59
CA ILE A 54 -4.86 0.52 -1.91
C ILE A 54 -4.83 0.18 -0.42
N LYS A 55 -6.00 0.16 0.24
CA LYS A 55 -6.10 -0.22 1.66
C LYS A 55 -5.61 -1.63 1.91
N GLU A 56 -5.95 -2.57 1.04
CA GLU A 56 -5.52 -3.97 1.15
C GLU A 56 -4.00 -4.11 1.02
N ILE A 57 -3.39 -3.46 0.03
CA ILE A 57 -1.92 -3.47 -0.15
C ILE A 57 -1.20 -2.88 1.07
N ILE A 58 -1.69 -1.74 1.58
CA ILE A 58 -1.10 -1.11 2.77
C ILE A 58 -1.30 -2.02 4.00
N TRP A 59 -2.48 -2.63 4.16
CA TRP A 59 -2.75 -3.55 5.24
C TRP A 59 -1.83 -4.77 5.22
N GLU A 60 -1.66 -5.40 4.05
CA GLU A 60 -0.73 -6.52 3.87
C GLU A 60 0.72 -6.12 4.16
N ASP A 61 1.15 -4.94 3.73
CA ASP A 61 2.50 -4.45 3.99
C ASP A 61 2.73 -4.19 5.49
N ILE A 62 1.77 -3.56 6.18
CA ILE A 62 1.80 -3.36 7.63
C ILE A 62 1.82 -4.71 8.36
N GLN A 63 0.97 -5.66 7.96
CA GLN A 63 0.93 -7.00 8.55
C GLN A 63 2.24 -7.76 8.33
N SER A 64 2.83 -7.66 7.14
CA SER A 64 4.14 -8.22 6.81
C SER A 64 5.24 -7.59 7.66
N GLN A 65 5.26 -6.27 7.79
CA GLN A 65 6.20 -5.57 8.67
C GLN A 65 6.01 -5.98 10.13
N TYR A 66 4.77 -6.12 10.61
CA TYR A 66 4.47 -6.52 11.98
C TYR A 66 4.91 -7.97 12.26
N ARG A 67 4.65 -8.89 11.32
CA ARG A 67 5.12 -10.28 11.38
C ARG A 67 6.65 -10.37 11.37
N ASN A 68 7.32 -9.60 10.53
CA ASN A 68 8.79 -9.57 10.49
C ASN A 68 9.41 -8.89 11.72
N ARG A 69 8.69 -7.95 12.37
CA ARG A 69 9.15 -7.31 13.62
C ARG A 69 8.98 -8.17 14.86
N ALA A 70 8.19 -9.24 14.81
CA ALA A 70 8.04 -10.18 15.91
C ALA A 70 9.29 -11.03 16.17
N SER A 71 10.28 -11.03 15.27
CA SER A 71 11.54 -11.77 15.42
C SER A 71 12.67 -10.93 16.02
N CYS A 72 12.37 -10.16 17.07
CA CYS A 72 13.41 -9.51 17.88
C CYS A 72 13.18 -9.79 19.36
N GLU A 73 13.01 -11.07 19.71
CA GLU A 73 13.48 -11.56 21.00
C GLU A 73 14.92 -12.04 20.80
N THR A 74 15.85 -11.24 21.29
CA THR A 74 17.28 -11.53 21.33
C THR A 74 17.55 -12.93 21.93
N PRO A 75 18.45 -13.74 21.33
CA PRO A 75 18.93 -14.96 21.96
C PRO A 75 19.82 -14.58 23.15
N VAL A 76 19.33 -14.73 24.37
CA VAL A 76 20.22 -14.73 25.53
C VAL A 76 20.95 -16.08 25.52
N GLN A 77 22.24 -15.99 25.21
CA GLN A 77 23.25 -17.06 25.14
C GLN A 77 23.03 -18.19 26.15
N SER A 78 23.15 -19.42 25.66
CA SER A 78 23.35 -20.64 26.43
C SER A 78 24.78 -20.69 27.04
N PRO A 79 25.11 -21.77 27.78
CA PRO A 79 25.47 -21.81 29.19
C PRO A 79 26.97 -21.57 29.47
N LEU A 80 27.33 -21.22 30.71
CA LEU A 80 28.69 -21.37 31.24
C LEU A 80 28.60 -22.03 32.62
N ASP A 81 29.38 -23.10 32.76
CA ASP A 81 29.66 -23.96 33.93
C ASP A 81 29.52 -23.33 35.32
#